data_AF-A0A2V8USX8-F1
#
_entry.id   AF-A0A2V8USX8-F1
#
_cell.length_a   1.000
_cell.length_b   1.000
_cell.length_c   1.000
_cell.angle_alpha   90.00
_cell.angle_beta   90.00
_cell.angle_gamma   90.00
#
_symmetry.space_group_name_H-M   'P 1'
#
loop_
_entity.id
_entity.type
_entity.pdbx_description
1 polymer ?
#
loop_
_entity_poly.entity_id
_entity_poly.type
_entity_poly.pdbx_seq_one_letter_code
_entity_poly.pdbx_strand_id
1 'polypeptide(L)'
;KRPQAVVLNSEGQTSGELARILKAPRSKVSEWLQRYQIHGVDGLLEGYRSGRPSELTDQQQQQLGDILDSGPVAYGLDNGIWTSPR
;
A
#
# COMPACT_ATOMS: atom_id res chain seq x y z
N LYS A 1 -10.32 -12.12 -5.14
CA LYS A 1 -9.78 -12.91 -6.29
C LYS A 1 -8.72 -13.93 -5.87
N ARG A 2 -7.62 -13.54 -5.20
CA ARG A 2 -6.54 -14.49 -4.87
C ARG A 2 -6.94 -15.62 -3.90
N PRO A 3 -7.61 -15.36 -2.76
CA PRO A 3 -8.05 -16.44 -1.87
C PRO A 3 -9.06 -17.38 -2.55
N GLN A 4 -9.99 -16.80 -3.32
CA GLN A 4 -10.96 -17.55 -4.10
C GLN A 4 -10.31 -18.45 -5.16
N ALA A 5 -9.19 -18.02 -5.76
CA ALA A 5 -8.44 -18.86 -6.70
C ALA A 5 -7.91 -20.13 -6.04
N VAL A 6 -7.44 -20.03 -4.79
CA VAL A 6 -6.92 -21.16 -4.03
C VAL A 6 -8.04 -22.13 -3.65
N VAL A 7 -9.18 -21.61 -3.16
CA VAL A 7 -10.34 -22.44 -2.81
C VAL A 7 -10.83 -23.23 -4.03
N LEU A 8 -11.11 -22.55 -5.14
CA LEU A 8 -11.60 -23.21 -6.36
C LEU A 8 -10.56 -24.17 -6.96
N ASN A 9 -9.26 -23.88 -6.82
CA ASN A 9 -8.21 -24.81 -7.25
C ASN A 9 -8.19 -26.07 -6.38
N SER A 10 -8.43 -25.95 -5.06
CA SER A 10 -8.55 -27.10 -4.16
C SER A 10 -9.79 -27.97 -4.45
N GLU A 11 -10.81 -27.39 -5.07
CA GLU A 11 -11.99 -28.10 -5.59
C GLU A 11 -11.76 -28.74 -6.97
N GLY A 12 -10.52 -28.70 -7.49
CA GLY A 12 -10.12 -29.36 -8.72
C GLY A 12 -10.16 -28.49 -9.98
N GLN A 13 -10.51 -27.19 -9.86
CA GLN A 13 -10.53 -26.32 -11.04
C GLN A 13 -9.12 -25.94 -11.51
N THR A 14 -8.96 -25.92 -12.83
CA THR A 14 -7.70 -25.56 -13.50
C THR A 14 -7.51 -24.04 -13.57
N SER A 15 -6.25 -23.58 -13.68
CA SER A 15 -5.95 -22.14 -13.82
C SER A 15 -6.66 -21.46 -15.00
N GLY A 16 -7.11 -22.22 -16.01
CA GLY A 16 -7.80 -21.69 -17.19
C GLY A 16 -9.29 -21.48 -16.96
N GLU A 17 -9.93 -22.33 -16.16
CA GLU A 17 -11.31 -22.13 -15.69
C GLU A 17 -11.35 -20.95 -14.72
N LEU A 18 -10.41 -20.92 -13.78
CA LEU A 18 -10.26 -19.84 -12.82
C LEU A 18 -10.05 -18.47 -13.48
N ALA A 19 -9.28 -18.39 -14.57
CA ALA A 19 -9.10 -17.16 -15.32
C ALA A 19 -10.44 -16.58 -15.84
N ARG A 20 -11.32 -17.47 -16.32
CA ARG A 20 -12.67 -17.10 -16.79
C ARG A 20 -13.57 -16.70 -15.64
N ILE A 21 -13.61 -17.50 -14.57
CA ILE A 21 -14.47 -17.29 -13.39
C ILE A 21 -14.08 -16.00 -12.65
N LEU A 22 -12.79 -15.79 -12.41
CA LEU A 22 -12.27 -14.65 -11.66
C LEU A 22 -12.09 -13.39 -12.50
N LYS A 23 -12.35 -13.48 -13.82
CA LYS A 23 -12.12 -12.41 -14.80
C LYS A 23 -10.73 -11.81 -14.61
N ALA A 24 -9.71 -12.67 -14.69
CA ALA A 24 -8.32 -12.32 -14.48
C ALA A 24 -7.44 -13.05 -15.50
N PRO A 25 -6.30 -12.48 -15.92
CA PRO A 25 -5.38 -13.18 -16.80
C PRO A 25 -4.92 -14.51 -16.20
N ARG A 26 -4.84 -15.58 -17.01
CA ARG A 26 -4.38 -16.89 -16.57
C ARG A 26 -3.00 -16.83 -15.91
N SER A 27 -2.10 -15.98 -16.43
CA SER A 27 -0.77 -15.76 -15.84
C SER A 27 -0.85 -15.28 -14.38
N LYS A 28 -1.80 -14.39 -14.06
CA LYS A 28 -2.01 -13.89 -12.70
C LYS A 28 -2.58 -14.96 -11.78
N VAL A 29 -3.50 -15.78 -12.28
CA VAL A 29 -4.02 -16.92 -11.52
C VAL A 29 -2.88 -17.90 -11.19
N SER A 30 -2.07 -18.28 -12.18
CA SER A 30 -0.90 -19.15 -11.96
C SER A 30 0.08 -18.55 -10.96
N GLU A 31 0.36 -17.25 -11.04
CA GLU A 31 1.22 -16.53 -10.09
C GLU A 31 0.67 -16.61 -8.65
N TRP A 32 -0.64 -16.41 -8.47
CA TRP A 32 -1.25 -16.51 -7.13
C TRP A 32 -1.17 -17.92 -6.56
N LEU A 33 -1.46 -18.95 -7.37
CA LEU A 33 -1.38 -20.35 -6.94
C LEU A 33 0.06 -20.76 -6.60
N GLN A 34 1.03 -20.34 -7.42
CA GLN A 34 2.44 -20.61 -7.15
C GLN A 34 2.89 -19.93 -5.85
N ARG A 35 2.55 -18.65 -5.65
CA ARG A 35 2.88 -17.93 -4.40
C ARG A 35 2.25 -18.59 -3.18
N TYR A 36 1.01 -19.04 -3.30
CA TYR A 36 0.34 -19.78 -2.23
C TYR A 36 1.06 -21.11 -1.93
N GLN A 37 1.50 -21.83 -2.95
CA GLN A 37 2.19 -23.10 -2.75
C GLN A 37 3.56 -22.93 -2.06
N ILE A 38 4.26 -21.82 -2.29
CA ILE A 38 5.57 -21.55 -1.69
C ILE A 38 5.44 -20.92 -0.30
N HIS A 39 4.51 -19.98 -0.12
CA HIS A 39 4.44 -19.11 1.05
C HIS A 39 3.12 -19.25 1.86
N GLY A 40 2.24 -20.17 1.48
CA GLY A 40 0.93 -20.32 2.10
C GLY A 40 0.08 -19.05 1.97
N VAL A 41 -0.66 -18.75 3.04
CA VAL A 41 -1.56 -17.59 3.09
C VAL A 41 -0.79 -16.27 2.94
N ASP A 42 0.44 -16.19 3.45
CA ASP A 42 1.27 -14.97 3.36
C ASP A 42 1.59 -14.61 1.91
N GLY A 43 1.72 -15.62 1.03
CA GLY A 43 1.91 -15.42 -0.41
C GLY A 43 0.73 -14.74 -1.13
N LEU A 44 -0.44 -14.71 -0.51
CA LEU A 44 -1.66 -14.08 -1.04
C LEU A 44 -1.84 -12.65 -0.57
N LEU A 45 -1.14 -12.24 0.49
CA LEU A 45 -1.23 -10.90 1.05
C LEU A 45 -0.72 -9.88 0.03
N GLU A 46 -1.41 -8.75 -0.05
CA GLU A 46 -0.89 -7.58 -0.77
C GLU A 46 0.30 -7.10 0.05
N GLY A 47 1.52 -7.30 -0.45
CA GLY A 47 2.73 -6.88 0.24
C GLY A 47 2.71 -5.38 0.55
N TYR A 48 3.42 -5.00 1.62
CA TYR A 48 3.57 -3.59 1.98
C TYR A 48 4.14 -2.78 0.80
N ARG A 49 3.52 -1.64 0.52
CA ARG A 49 4.02 -0.67 -0.44
C ARG A 49 4.43 0.57 0.35
N SER A 50 5.72 0.88 0.37
CA SER A 50 6.27 2.03 1.12
C SER A 50 5.83 3.39 0.57
N GLY A 51 5.07 3.43 -0.52
CA GLY A 51 4.68 4.66 -1.19
C GLY A 51 5.89 5.39 -1.79
N ARG A 52 5.69 6.67 -2.11
CA ARG A 52 6.81 7.56 -2.46
C ARG A 52 7.68 7.73 -1.21
N PRO A 53 9.01 7.56 -1.31
CA PRO A 53 9.91 7.84 -0.19
C PRO A 53 9.65 9.23 0.40
N SER A 54 9.79 9.37 1.71
CA SER A 54 9.74 10.69 2.37
C SER A 54 10.82 11.60 1.79
N GLU A 55 10.46 12.84 1.48
CA GLU A 55 11.43 13.86 1.07
C GLU A 55 12.17 14.46 2.27
N LEU A 56 11.62 14.33 3.48
CA LEU A 56 12.22 14.77 4.72
C LEU A 56 12.86 13.60 5.46
N THR A 57 14.06 13.84 6.01
CA THR A 57 14.67 12.96 7.01
C THR A 57 13.92 13.03 8.33
N ASP A 58 14.11 12.04 9.21
CA ASP A 58 13.49 12.04 10.55
C ASP A 58 13.85 13.30 11.35
N GLN A 59 15.10 13.77 11.23
CA GLN A 59 15.55 15.00 11.87
C GLN A 59 14.84 16.23 11.30
N GLN A 60 14.66 16.30 9.98
CA GLN A 60 13.92 17.41 9.36
C GLN A 60 12.43 17.38 9.72
N GLN A 61 11.86 16.19 9.91
CA GLN A 61 10.48 16.04 10.35
C GLN A 61 10.29 16.50 11.80
N GLN A 62 11.23 16.19 12.69
CA GLN A 62 11.25 16.71 14.06
C GLN A 62 11.40 18.24 14.06
N GLN A 63 12.36 18.77 13.30
CA GLN A 63 12.55 20.20 13.16
C GLN A 63 11.30 20.91 12.61
N LEU A 64 10.61 20.30 11.65
CA LEU A 64 9.34 20.80 11.15
C LEU A 64 8.27 20.83 12.24
N GLY A 65 8.21 19.82 13.11
CA GLY A 65 7.33 19.81 14.28
C GLY A 65 7.61 21.00 15.21
N ASP A 66 8.88 21.22 15.57
CA ASP A 66 9.28 22.34 16.42
C ASP A 66 8.93 23.71 15.80
N ILE A 67 9.10 23.85 14.48
CA ILE A 67 8.69 25.05 13.74
C ILE A 67 7.18 25.24 13.85
N LEU A 68 6.39 24.20 13.61
CA LEU A 68 4.93 24.29 13.66
C LEU A 68 4.41 24.65 15.06
N ASP A 69 5.01 24.08 16.11
CA ASP A 69 4.63 24.28 17.51
C ASP A 69 4.98 25.67 18.03
N SER A 70 6.09 26.25 17.58
CA SER A 70 6.50 27.62 17.96
C SER A 70 5.63 28.69 17.31
N GLY A 71 4.88 28.34 16.28
CA GLY A 71 3.89 29.20 15.65
C GLY A 71 4.48 30.26 14.71
N PRO A 72 3.66 30.80 13.79
CA PRO A 72 4.12 31.64 12.69
C PRO A 72 4.70 32.98 13.17
N VAL A 73 4.18 33.51 14.28
CA VAL A 73 4.66 34.75 14.90
C VAL A 73 6.13 34.63 15.34
N ALA A 74 6.57 33.45 15.79
CA ALA A 74 7.98 33.23 16.16
C ALA A 74 8.94 33.37 14.97
N TYR A 75 8.41 33.31 13.74
CA TYR A 75 9.16 33.46 12.49
C TYR A 75 8.81 34.75 11.73
N GLY A 76 8.20 35.74 12.40
CA GLY A 76 7.98 37.07 11.85
C GLY A 76 6.74 37.22 10.96
N LEU A 77 5.78 36.29 11.05
CA LEU A 77 4.48 36.42 10.39
C LEU A 77 3.50 37.23 11.25
N ASP A 78 2.63 37.99 10.57
CA ASP A 78 1.77 39.02 11.19
C ASP A 78 0.68 38.47 12.11
N ASN A 79 0.33 37.18 11.99
CA ASN A 79 -0.72 36.55 12.80
C ASN A 79 -0.37 35.10 13.12
N GLY A 80 -1.14 34.49 14.03
CA GLY A 80 -1.00 33.10 14.47
C GLY A 80 -1.40 32.04 13.43
N ILE A 81 -1.50 32.38 12.15
CA ILE A 81 -2.01 31.48 11.10
C ILE A 81 -0.87 31.17 10.11
N TRP A 82 -0.52 29.88 9.98
CA TRP A 82 0.48 29.41 9.02
C TRP A 82 0.03 29.51 7.56
N THR A 83 -1.26 29.66 7.32
CA THR A 83 -1.89 29.69 6.00
C THR A 83 -2.39 31.08 5.64
N SER A 84 -2.28 31.45 4.37
CA SER A 84 -2.95 32.64 3.82
C SER A 84 -4.38 32.28 3.37
N PRO A 85 -5.31 33.26 3.34
CA PRO A 85 -6.56 33.11 2.61
C PRO A 85 -6.31 32.71 1.16
N ARG A 86 -7.21 31.93 0.57
CA ARG A 86 -7.17 31.54 -0.85
C ARG A 86 -7.62 32.67 -1.76
#